data_AF-A0A0R2S6H0-F1
#
_entry.id   AF-A0A0R2S6H0-F1
#
_cell.length_a   1.000
_cell.length_b   1.000
_cell.length_c   1.000
_cell.angle_alpha   90.00
_cell.angle_beta   90.00
_cell.angle_gamma   90.00
#
_symmetry.space_group_name_H-M   'P 1'
#
loop_
_entity.id
_entity.type
_entity.pdbx_description
1 polymer ?
#
loop_
_entity_poly.entity_id
_entity_poly.type
_entity_poly.pdbx_seq_one_letter_code
_entity_poly.pdbx_strand_id
1 'polypeptide(L)' 'MLAGAVFVEYIFAWNGIGKEIVDALNKMDLPVVMGSVLFIALIFVLINLIVDLIYGWLDPRIRLS' A
#
# COMPACT_ATOMS: atom_id res chain seq x y z
N MET A 1 -8.63 -1.74 -3.46
CA MET A 1 -9.15 -0.36 -3.28
C MET A 1 -8.03 0.71 -3.23
N LEU A 2 -6.78 0.39 -3.61
CA LEU A 2 -5.66 1.36 -3.61
C LEU A 2 -5.58 2.21 -4.89
N ALA A 3 -6.03 1.68 -6.04
CA ALA A 3 -6.03 2.42 -7.31
C ALA A 3 -6.89 3.70 -7.25
N GLY A 4 -7.99 3.71 -6.50
CA GLY A 4 -8.84 4.90 -6.34
C GLY A 4 -8.19 6.02 -5.53
N ALA A 5 -7.30 5.70 -4.59
CA ALA A 5 -6.62 6.70 -3.76
C ALA A 5 -5.65 7.56 -4.58
N VAL A 6 -4.95 6.95 -5.56
CA VAL A 6 -4.05 7.67 -6.48
C VAL A 6 -4.82 8.67 -7.34
N PHE A 7 -6.03 8.33 -7.80
CA PHE A 7 -6.88 9.26 -8.55
C PHE A 7 -7.36 10.43 -7.70
N VAL A 8 -7.69 10.21 -6.43
CA VAL A 8 -8.05 11.29 -5.49
C VAL A 8 -6.86 12.21 -5.23
N GLU A 9 -5.66 11.67 -5.01
CA GLU A 9 -4.44 12.46 -4.83
C GLU A 9 -4.11 13.32 -6.07
N TYR A 10 -4.30 12.77 -7.27
CA TYR A 10 -4.05 13.48 -8.52
C TYR A 10 -5.08 14.60 -8.79
N ILE A 11 -6.37 14.32 -8.60
CA ILE A 11 -7.46 15.29 -8.85
C ILE A 11 -7.46 16.43 -7.83
N PHE A 12 -7.18 16.13 -6.55
CA PHE A 12 -7.15 17.13 -5.47
C PHE A 12 -5.77 17.74 -5.23
N ALA A 13 -4.77 17.42 -6.07
CA ALA A 13 -3.38 17.85 -5.94
C ALA A 13 -2.73 17.58 -4.57
N TRP A 14 -3.26 16.61 -3.81
CA TRP A 14 -2.78 16.24 -2.49
C TRP A 14 -1.38 15.63 -2.61
N ASN A 15 -0.42 16.06 -1.78
CA ASN A 15 0.95 15.54 -1.79
C ASN A 15 0.99 14.15 -1.13
N GLY A 16 0.52 13.14 -1.85
CA GLY A 16 0.59 11.73 -1.46
C GLY A 16 1.62 10.94 -2.26
N ILE A 17 1.89 9.72 -1.79
CA ILE A 17 2.90 8.83 -2.39
C ILE A 17 2.49 8.41 -3.81
N GLY A 18 1.20 8.32 -4.11
CA GLY A 18 0.70 8.00 -5.45
C GLY A 18 1.00 9.10 -6.47
N LYS A 19 0.79 10.37 -6.10
CA LYS A 19 1.17 11.52 -6.92
C LYS A 19 2.69 11.59 -7.14
N GLU A 20 3.49 11.34 -6.09
CA GLU A 20 4.95 11.36 -6.17
C GLU A 20 5.51 10.25 -7.10
N ILE A 21 4.90 9.06 -7.10
CA ILE A 21 5.25 7.98 -8.05
C ILE A 21 4.99 8.42 -9.49
N VAL A 22 3.85 9.06 -9.76
CA VAL A 22 3.49 9.54 -11.11
C VAL A 22 4.42 10.65 -11.56
N ASP A 23 4.79 11.57 -10.67
CA ASP A 23 5.72 12.66 -10.99
C ASP A 23 7.15 12.13 -11.21
N ALA A 24 7.60 11.16 -10.40
CA ALA A 24 8.88 10.47 -10.58
C ALA A 24 8.91 9.64 -11.88
N LEU A 25 7.80 9.02 -12.28
CA LEU A 25 7.67 8.35 -13.58
C LEU A 25 7.81 9.35 -14.74
N ASN A 26 7.17 10.52 -14.66
CA ASN A 26 7.29 11.58 -15.67
C ASN A 26 8.70 12.17 -15.73
N LYS A 27 9.42 12.23 -14.61
CA LYS A 27 10.81 12.69 -14.52
C LYS A 27 11.85 11.60 -14.83
N MET A 28 11.42 10.37 -15.14
CA MET A 28 12.31 9.20 -15.31
C MET A 28 13.19 8.90 -14.08
N ASP A 29 12.78 9.33 -12.89
CA ASP A 29 13.48 9.07 -11.63
C ASP A 29 13.14 7.68 -11.10
N LEU A 30 13.66 6.66 -11.78
CA LEU A 30 13.46 5.24 -11.45
C LEU A 30 13.77 4.87 -9.99
N PRO A 31 14.80 5.42 -9.32
CA PRO A 31 15.07 5.12 -7.91
C PRO A 31 13.92 5.51 -6.97
N VAL A 32 13.26 6.64 -7.23
CA VAL A 32 12.15 7.15 -6.41
C VAL A 32 10.89 6.31 -6.61
N VAL A 33 10.64 5.89 -7.86
CA VAL A 33 9.56 4.97 -8.18
C VAL A 33 9.76 3.63 -7.47
N MET A 34 10.95 3.03 -7.59
CA MET A 34 11.25 1.75 -6.93
C MET A 34 11.16 1.85 -5.41
N GLY A 35 11.68 2.92 -4.80
CA GLY A 35 11.59 3.15 -3.35
C GLY A 35 10.15 3.25 -2.87
N SER A 36 9.33 4.03 -3.58
CA SER A 36 7.92 4.20 -3.25
C SER A 36 7.11 2.90 -3.41
N VAL A 37 7.37 2.13 -4.46
CA VAL A 37 6.72 0.83 -4.69
C VAL A 37 7.10 -0.17 -3.59
N LEU A 38 8.38 -0.26 -3.23
CA LEU A 38 8.84 -1.14 -2.14
C LEU A 38 8.22 -0.75 -0.79
N PHE A 39 8.10 0.55 -0.52
CA PHE A 39 7.48 1.06 0.70
C PHE A 39 5.99 0.67 0.79
N ILE A 40 5.24 0.86 -0.29
CA ILE A 40 3.83 0.44 -0.36
C ILE A 40 3.71 -1.08 -0.19
N ALA A 41 4.56 -1.86 -0.87
CA ALA A 41 4.55 -3.31 -0.76
C ALA A 41 4.83 -3.78 0.69
N LEU A 42 5.79 -3.16 1.37
CA LEU A 42 6.10 -3.46 2.77
C LEU A 42 4.91 -3.19 3.69
N ILE A 43 4.27 -2.03 3.56
CA ILE A 43 3.06 -1.69 4.32
C ILE A 43 1.95 -2.70 4.03
N PHE A 44 1.78 -3.09 2.77
CA PHE A 44 0.76 -4.05 2.38
C PHE A 44 1.00 -5.41 3.03
N VAL A 45 2.25 -5.89 3.05
CA VAL A 45 2.62 -7.14 3.74
C VAL A 45 2.38 -7.03 5.24
N LEU A 46 2.76 -5.90 5.87
CA LEU A 46 2.51 -5.68 7.30
C LEU A 46 1.02 -5.68 7.63
N ILE A 47 0.19 -5.04 6.82
CA ILE A 47 -1.27 -5.04 7.02
C ILE A 47 -1.81 -6.46 6.87
N ASN A 48 -1.41 -7.22 5.86
CA ASN A 48 -1.84 -8.61 5.71
C ASN A 48 -1.41 -9.47 6.91
N LEU A 49 -0.17 -9.30 7.38
CA LEU A 49 0.31 -10.00 8.57
C LEU A 49 -0.48 -9.65 9.84
N ILE A 50 -0.81 -8.37 10.03
CA ILE A 50 -1.65 -7.90 11.14
C ILE A 50 -3.05 -8.51 11.03
N VAL A 51 -3.62 -8.51 9.83
CA VAL A 51 -4.93 -9.08 9.55
C VAL A 51 -4.93 -10.58 9.84
N ASP A 52 -3.91 -11.32 9.40
CA ASP A 52 -3.74 -12.75 9.69
C ASP A 52 -3.58 -13.01 11.20
N LEU A 53 -2.83 -12.17 11.91
CA LEU A 53 -2.68 -12.26 13.37
C LEU A 53 -4.00 -12.00 14.10
N ILE A 54 -4.76 -10.99 13.66
CA ILE A 54 -6.08 -10.68 14.20
C ILE A 54 -7.03 -11.84 13.91
N TYR A 55 -7.04 -12.41 12.71
CA TYR A 55 -7.84 -13.59 12.40
C TYR A 55 -7.44 -14.80 13.25
N GLY A 56 -6.14 -15.05 13.46
CA GLY A 56 -5.66 -16.12 14.35
C GLY A 56 -6.04 -15.93 15.82
N TRP A 57 -6.18 -14.67 16.28
CA TRP A 57 -6.57 -14.36 17.66
C TRP A 57 -8.09 -14.32 17.84
N LEU A 58 -8.83 -13.84 16.84
CA LEU A 58 -10.29 -13.67 16.87
C LEU A 58 -11.03 -14.94 16.47
N ASP A 59 -10.41 -15.86 15.72
CA ASP A 59 -11.05 -17.08 15.24
C ASP A 59 -10.59 -18.34 16.01
N PRO A 60 -11.28 -18.72 17.11
CA PRO A 60 -11.04 -19.96 17.84
C PRO A 60 -11.50 -21.22 17.08
N ARG A 61 -12.09 -21.10 15.87
CA ARG A 61 -12.63 -22.25 15.09
C ARG A 61 -11.60 -22.99 14.25
N ILE A 62 -10.36 -22.49 14.14
CA ILE A 62 -9.23 -23.24 13.56
C ILE A 62 -8.84 -24.42 14.48
N ARG A 63 -9.32 -24.44 15.73
CA ARG A 63 -9.35 -25.67 16.54
C ARG A 63 -10.51 -26.54 16.06
N LEU A 64 -10.25 -27.32 15.01
CA LEU A 64 -10.95 -28.56 14.74
C LEU A 64 -11.01 -29.38 16.03
N SER A 65 -12.23 -29.57 16.54
CA SER A 65 -12.59 -30.80 17.23
C SER A 65 -13.86 -31.36 16.60
#